data_AF-A0A414ILK8-F1
#
_entry.id   AF-A0A414ILK8-F1
#
_cell.length_a   1.000
_cell.length_b   1.000
_cell.length_c   1.000
_cell.angle_alpha   90.00
_cell.angle_beta   90.00
_cell.angle_gamma   90.00
#
_symmetry.space_group_name_H-M   'P 1'
#
loop_
_entity.id
_entity.type
_entity.pdbx_description
1 polymer ?
#
loop_
_entity_poly.entity_id
_entity_poly.type
_entity_poly.pdbx_seq_one_letter_code
_entity_poly.pdbx_strand_id
1 'polypeptide(L)'
;MNRLPFLGLLFALLCLVTCRQMNEAHLLHLAEKQVNMNVDSVYALLVQIERPSQLSDEERLLYGWLNAYVHYKRHNSMAEDSLILPASDYYVFRNDTAKNLFSYQLKAWYWYWLKEHERCIAAIDSGVALAKALQDTGRMADMLIDKAYWYVYVWKDYEKAIETFRTAIALDARAGSFFSMGIAMGLNKNDSASYYMERSIELAVEAGDTSKIVHYLRNYAQMQAYSFDEPSGAIATIRRMEQYVIDPVQLRMGDLVKVEVFLKEGQLDSAEYYLNKERKRGEGRNRFLTEENMVAVYRALIDYTRHRTFDVLDVARYNDSVANALTALQSTVRRKDESKETLSQANLILTVERKQAQLNLLLALLVLVLAGGGVSLYIRNRRNRLIEAEERAETLTRLLEDATRNQSKGEDGQFFRKILLQQLGMIRLVAKQPTSQNQELLRRISGITSHELPVESLLVWEDLYPIIDRIYDNFYTKMDSRFGDVLIDKEKQLCCLLCADFSTKEISVVTQQSIPTIYQRKTNIRKKLGMGEKEGIVEFIGSI
;
A
#
# COMPACT_ATOMS: atom_id res chain seq x y z
N MET A 1 29.13 18.39 13.36
CA MET A 1 27.76 18.84 13.71
C MET A 1 26.99 19.10 12.42
N ASN A 2 26.17 18.16 11.92
CA ASN A 2 25.30 18.40 10.74
C ASN A 2 24.14 17.37 10.61
N ARG A 3 23.73 16.68 11.70
CA ARG A 3 22.65 15.66 11.67
C ARG A 3 21.30 16.12 12.23
N LEU A 4 21.21 17.29 12.87
CA LEU A 4 19.96 17.79 13.46
C LEU A 4 18.85 18.21 12.47
N PRO A 5 19.11 18.80 11.28
CA PRO A 5 18.00 19.26 10.44
C PRO A 5 17.21 18.11 9.81
N PHE A 6 17.84 16.96 9.60
CA PHE A 6 17.20 15.79 9.00
C PHE A 6 16.26 15.06 9.97
N LEU A 7 16.61 15.02 11.26
CA LEU A 7 15.76 14.43 12.31
C LEU A 7 14.51 15.27 12.57
N GLY A 8 14.65 16.60 12.55
CA GLY A 8 13.53 17.53 12.72
C GLY A 8 12.50 17.46 11.58
N LEU A 9 12.97 17.30 10.34
CA LEU A 9 12.10 17.16 9.17
C LEU A 9 11.35 15.82 9.17
N LEU A 10 12.01 14.74 9.60
CA LEU A 10 11.39 13.42 9.75
C LEU A 10 10.31 13.42 10.84
N PHE A 11 10.58 14.09 11.97
CA PHE A 11 9.61 14.26 13.06
C PHE A 11 8.40 15.09 12.61
N ALA A 12 8.61 16.19 11.88
CA ALA A 12 7.52 17.00 11.33
C ALA A 12 6.63 16.22 10.33
N LEU A 13 7.25 15.39 9.47
CA LEU A 13 6.51 14.51 8.54
C LEU A 13 5.71 13.43 9.28
N LEU A 14 6.26 12.84 10.34
CA LEU A 14 5.56 11.88 11.19
C LEU A 14 4.38 12.53 11.93
N CYS A 15 4.53 13.77 12.41
CA CYS A 15 3.45 14.54 13.02
C CYS A 15 2.33 14.89 12.03
N LEU A 16 2.66 15.18 10.76
CA LEU A 16 1.65 15.48 9.74
C LEU A 16 0.84 14.24 9.33
N VAL A 17 1.48 13.06 9.26
CA VAL A 17 0.79 11.79 8.96
C VAL A 17 -0.10 11.37 10.12
N THR A 18 0.37 11.46 11.36
CA THR A 18 -0.43 11.12 12.55
C THR A 18 -1.61 12.07 12.75
N CYS A 19 -1.43 13.37 12.51
CA CYS A 19 -2.50 14.35 12.65
C CYS A 19 -3.63 14.12 11.62
N ARG A 20 -3.29 13.70 10.40
CA ARG A 20 -4.28 13.37 9.36
C ARG A 20 -5.06 12.10 9.68
N GLN A 21 -4.37 11.03 10.10
CA GLN A 21 -5.03 9.76 10.46
C GLN A 21 -5.93 9.92 11.70
N MET A 22 -5.50 10.73 12.67
CA MET A 22 -6.30 11.07 13.85
C MET A 22 -7.58 11.84 13.49
N ASN A 23 -7.57 12.62 12.40
CA ASN A 23 -8.75 13.34 11.91
C ASN A 23 -9.76 12.40 11.23
N GLU A 24 -9.30 11.43 10.42
CA GLU A 24 -10.19 10.46 9.76
C GLU A 24 -10.87 9.51 10.75
N ALA A 25 -10.13 9.02 11.76
CA ALA A 25 -10.68 8.22 12.86
C ALA A 25 -11.73 9.01 13.68
N HIS A 26 -11.48 10.30 13.92
CA HIS A 26 -12.42 11.17 14.63
C HIS A 26 -13.75 11.32 13.86
N LEU A 27 -13.69 11.55 12.55
CA LEU A 27 -14.88 11.62 11.69
C LEU A 27 -15.68 10.32 11.72
N LEU A 28 -15.01 9.17 11.73
CA LEU A 28 -15.64 7.86 11.77
C LEU A 28 -16.43 7.65 13.07
N HIS A 29 -15.83 7.96 14.23
CA HIS A 29 -16.54 7.86 15.51
C HIS A 29 -17.62 8.93 15.69
N LEU A 30 -17.46 10.10 15.06
CA LEU A 30 -18.54 11.09 15.00
C LEU A 30 -19.73 10.55 14.20
N ALA A 31 -19.47 9.87 13.07
CA ALA A 31 -20.49 9.24 12.26
C ALA A 31 -21.20 8.11 13.04
N GLU A 32 -20.44 7.29 13.77
CA GLU A 32 -20.99 6.25 14.65
C GLU A 32 -21.98 6.82 15.69
N LYS A 33 -21.68 7.98 16.29
CA LYS A 33 -22.57 8.64 17.25
C LYS A 33 -23.88 9.15 16.63
N GLN A 34 -23.93 9.36 15.32
CA GLN A 34 -25.12 9.84 14.60
C GLN A 34 -26.03 8.71 14.11
N VAL A 35 -25.64 7.45 14.32
CA VAL A 35 -26.45 6.27 13.99
C VAL A 35 -27.79 6.34 14.74
N ASN A 36 -28.88 6.04 14.03
CA ASN A 36 -30.27 6.19 14.47
C ASN A 36 -30.76 7.65 14.66
N MET A 37 -29.88 8.66 14.59
CA MET A 37 -30.28 10.07 14.69
C MET A 37 -30.50 10.68 13.30
N ASN A 38 -29.50 10.59 12.41
CA ASN A 38 -29.56 11.21 11.09
C ASN A 38 -28.64 10.49 10.08
N VAL A 39 -29.25 9.71 9.18
CA VAL A 39 -28.52 8.96 8.13
C VAL A 39 -27.74 9.87 7.18
N ASP A 40 -28.26 11.06 6.87
CA ASP A 40 -27.60 11.98 5.94
C ASP A 40 -26.36 12.60 6.56
N SER A 41 -26.39 12.84 7.88
CA SER A 41 -25.21 13.26 8.63
C SER A 41 -24.14 12.18 8.68
N VAL A 42 -24.54 10.91 8.90
CA VAL A 42 -23.61 9.76 8.83
C VAL A 42 -22.94 9.71 7.46
N TYR A 43 -23.73 9.77 6.38
CA TYR A 43 -23.20 9.77 5.02
C TYR A 43 -22.24 10.93 4.75
N ALA A 44 -22.62 12.16 5.14
CA ALA A 44 -21.81 13.36 4.93
C ALA A 44 -20.44 13.27 5.63
N LEU A 45 -20.37 12.59 6.79
CA LEU A 45 -19.12 12.35 7.49
C LEU A 45 -18.27 11.27 6.82
N LEU A 46 -18.89 10.17 6.36
CA LEU A 46 -18.18 9.08 5.68
C LEU A 46 -17.54 9.53 4.36
N VAL A 47 -18.22 10.39 3.59
CA VAL A 47 -17.69 10.91 2.30
C VAL A 47 -16.44 11.78 2.49
N GLN A 48 -16.22 12.35 3.68
CA GLN A 48 -15.02 13.13 3.97
C GLN A 48 -13.78 12.26 4.21
N ILE A 49 -13.95 10.94 4.40
CA ILE A 49 -12.84 10.00 4.59
C ILE A 49 -12.26 9.65 3.21
N GLU A 50 -11.19 10.35 2.82
CA GLU A 50 -10.57 10.19 1.49
C GLU A 50 -9.89 8.83 1.29
N ARG A 51 -9.35 8.22 2.36
CA ARG A 51 -8.56 6.99 2.28
C ARG A 51 -8.98 5.94 3.32
N PRO A 52 -10.16 5.31 3.15
CA PRO A 52 -10.62 4.27 4.07
C PRO A 52 -9.66 3.07 4.17
N SER A 53 -8.79 2.86 3.18
CA SER A 53 -7.76 1.81 3.19
C SER A 53 -6.58 2.09 4.13
N GLN A 54 -6.43 3.31 4.64
CA GLN A 54 -5.38 3.70 5.61
C GLN A 54 -5.87 3.65 7.06
N LEU A 55 -7.17 3.41 7.27
CA LEU A 55 -7.73 3.14 8.59
C LEU A 55 -7.13 1.84 9.16
N SER A 56 -7.10 1.74 10.49
CA SER A 56 -6.79 0.46 11.14
C SER A 56 -7.82 -0.61 10.76
N ASP A 57 -7.48 -1.89 10.95
CA ASP A 57 -8.40 -2.97 10.59
C ASP A 57 -9.76 -2.85 11.30
N GLU A 58 -9.78 -2.47 12.59
CA GLU A 58 -11.02 -2.26 13.34
C GLU A 58 -11.84 -1.08 12.79
N GLU A 59 -11.19 0.06 12.52
CA GLU A 59 -11.84 1.25 11.96
C GLU A 59 -12.36 0.98 10.54
N ARG A 60 -11.66 0.18 9.73
CA ARG A 60 -12.11 -0.20 8.40
C ARG A 60 -13.38 -1.05 8.46
N LEU A 61 -13.50 -1.94 9.46
CA LEU A 61 -14.72 -2.72 9.67
C LEU A 61 -15.88 -1.84 10.15
N LEU A 62 -15.62 -0.87 11.04
CA LEU A 62 -16.61 0.14 11.43
C LEU A 62 -17.07 0.99 10.23
N TYR A 63 -16.13 1.42 9.38
CA TYR A 63 -16.43 2.13 8.15
C TYR A 63 -17.32 1.31 7.21
N GLY A 64 -17.01 0.02 7.01
CA GLY A 64 -17.83 -0.90 6.23
C GLY A 64 -19.24 -1.04 6.80
N TRP A 65 -19.36 -1.21 8.11
CA TRP A 65 -20.65 -1.32 8.79
C TRP A 65 -21.49 -0.03 8.66
N LEU A 66 -20.87 1.14 8.83
CA LEU A 66 -21.55 2.44 8.70
C LEU A 66 -21.99 2.73 7.27
N ASN A 67 -21.18 2.38 6.27
CA ASN A 67 -21.59 2.48 4.87
C ASN A 67 -22.79 1.59 4.59
N ALA A 68 -22.74 0.34 5.02
CA ALA A 68 -23.86 -0.59 4.88
C ALA A 68 -25.13 -0.07 5.57
N TYR A 69 -25.01 0.49 6.77
CA TYR A 69 -26.10 1.16 7.46
C TYR A 69 -26.72 2.29 6.63
N VAL A 70 -25.91 3.16 6.05
CA VAL A 70 -26.38 4.25 5.17
C VAL A 70 -27.07 3.70 3.93
N HIS A 71 -26.48 2.70 3.27
CA HIS A 71 -27.06 2.08 2.09
C HIS A 71 -28.42 1.44 2.40
N TYR A 72 -28.51 0.71 3.50
CA TYR A 72 -29.77 0.14 3.99
C TYR A 72 -30.83 1.22 4.22
N LYS A 73 -30.52 2.28 4.98
CA LYS A 73 -31.48 3.35 5.29
C LYS A 73 -31.89 4.18 4.06
N ARG A 74 -31.06 4.22 3.02
CA ARG A 74 -31.37 4.89 1.74
C ARG A 74 -31.94 3.93 0.67
N HIS A 75 -32.18 2.67 1.00
CA HIS A 75 -32.63 1.64 0.05
C HIS A 75 -31.71 1.46 -1.17
N ASN A 76 -30.40 1.70 -0.98
CA ASN A 76 -29.40 1.47 -2.00
C ASN A 76 -28.94 0.01 -1.99
N SER A 77 -28.58 -0.50 -3.17
CA SER A 77 -27.97 -1.83 -3.29
C SER A 77 -26.63 -1.87 -2.54
N MET A 78 -26.41 -2.99 -1.84
CA MET A 78 -25.17 -3.30 -1.14
C MET A 78 -24.39 -4.44 -1.83
N ALA A 79 -24.79 -4.85 -3.05
CA ALA A 79 -24.24 -6.03 -3.72
C ALA A 79 -22.72 -5.96 -4.00
N GLU A 80 -22.14 -4.76 -4.12
CA GLU A 80 -20.69 -4.56 -4.33
C GLU A 80 -19.89 -4.38 -3.02
N ASP A 81 -20.55 -4.39 -1.86
CA ASP A 81 -19.88 -4.11 -0.59
C ASP A 81 -19.10 -5.33 -0.08
N SER A 82 -17.77 -5.23 -0.11
CA SER A 82 -16.86 -6.27 0.34
C SER A 82 -16.66 -6.33 1.86
N LEU A 83 -17.08 -5.31 2.60
CA LEU A 83 -16.81 -5.16 4.04
C LEU A 83 -18.00 -5.56 4.92
N ILE A 84 -19.22 -5.69 4.38
CA ILE A 84 -20.41 -6.09 5.16
C ILE A 84 -20.23 -7.41 5.91
N LEU A 85 -19.82 -8.47 5.21
CA LEU A 85 -19.68 -9.78 5.84
C LEU A 85 -18.57 -9.79 6.89
N PRO A 86 -17.33 -9.33 6.60
CA PRO A 86 -16.28 -9.23 7.61
C PRO A 86 -16.67 -8.35 8.81
N ALA A 87 -17.31 -7.21 8.59
CA ALA A 87 -17.70 -6.30 9.66
C ALA A 87 -18.77 -6.92 10.56
N SER A 88 -19.75 -7.59 9.97
CA SER A 88 -20.74 -8.33 10.76
C SER A 88 -20.11 -9.43 11.58
N ASP A 89 -19.23 -10.24 10.99
CA ASP A 89 -18.62 -11.37 11.70
C ASP A 89 -17.75 -10.86 12.87
N TYR A 90 -17.09 -9.71 12.70
CA TYR A 90 -16.37 -9.00 13.77
C TYR A 90 -17.29 -8.58 14.92
N TYR A 91 -18.45 -7.95 14.66
CA TYR A 91 -19.35 -7.51 15.73
C TYR A 91 -20.10 -8.65 16.41
N VAL A 92 -20.33 -9.77 15.70
CA VAL A 92 -20.75 -11.03 16.31
C VAL A 92 -19.68 -11.52 17.29
N PHE A 93 -18.43 -11.60 16.84
CA PHE A 93 -17.31 -12.09 17.66
C PHE A 93 -17.03 -11.20 18.90
N ARG A 94 -17.12 -9.88 18.76
CA ARG A 94 -16.92 -8.90 19.84
C ARG A 94 -18.08 -8.84 20.84
N ASN A 95 -19.20 -9.51 20.54
CA ASN A 95 -20.41 -9.47 21.34
C ASN A 95 -20.95 -8.03 21.55
N ASP A 96 -20.76 -7.13 20.58
CA ASP A 96 -21.40 -5.80 20.56
C ASP A 96 -22.85 -6.00 20.14
N THR A 97 -23.74 -6.18 21.12
CA THR A 97 -25.13 -6.59 20.89
C THR A 97 -25.91 -5.62 20.00
N ALA A 98 -25.68 -4.31 20.14
CA ALA A 98 -26.37 -3.28 19.36
C ALA A 98 -25.95 -3.32 17.88
N LYS A 99 -24.64 -3.38 17.59
CA LYS A 99 -24.15 -3.49 16.21
C LYS A 99 -24.42 -4.86 15.62
N ASN A 100 -24.40 -5.91 16.44
CA ASN A 100 -24.68 -7.27 16.01
C ASN A 100 -26.12 -7.42 15.48
N LEU A 101 -27.12 -6.88 16.20
CA LEU A 101 -28.52 -6.89 15.75
C LEU A 101 -28.70 -6.27 14.35
N PHE A 102 -28.13 -5.08 14.17
CA PHE A 102 -28.10 -4.43 12.86
C PHE A 102 -27.34 -5.26 11.82
N SER A 103 -26.23 -5.88 12.21
CA SER A 103 -25.40 -6.64 11.28
C SER A 103 -26.15 -7.81 10.64
N TYR A 104 -27.03 -8.49 11.38
CA TYR A 104 -27.92 -9.51 10.83
C TYR A 104 -28.88 -8.93 9.78
N GLN A 105 -29.49 -7.78 10.08
CA GLN A 105 -30.39 -7.09 9.16
C GLN A 105 -29.66 -6.61 7.88
N LEU A 106 -28.46 -6.04 8.03
CA LEU A 106 -27.61 -5.61 6.92
C LEU A 106 -27.17 -6.81 6.06
N LYS A 107 -26.77 -7.93 6.69
CA LYS A 107 -26.46 -9.19 5.98
C LYS A 107 -27.66 -9.72 5.22
N ALA A 108 -28.85 -9.70 5.81
CA ALA A 108 -30.05 -10.17 5.13
C ALA A 108 -30.33 -9.33 3.87
N TRP A 109 -30.28 -8.01 3.95
CA TRP A 109 -30.42 -7.13 2.79
C TRP A 109 -29.31 -7.31 1.75
N TYR A 110 -28.06 -7.51 2.16
CA TYR A 110 -26.97 -7.85 1.26
C TYR A 110 -27.26 -9.12 0.46
N TRP A 111 -27.69 -10.20 1.11
CA TRP A 111 -28.09 -11.44 0.44
C TRP A 111 -29.32 -11.27 -0.43
N TYR A 112 -30.30 -10.45 -0.02
CA TYR A 112 -31.45 -10.10 -0.85
C TYR A 112 -31.02 -9.47 -2.19
N TRP A 113 -30.09 -8.51 -2.17
CA TRP A 113 -29.59 -7.86 -3.38
C TRP A 113 -28.80 -8.82 -4.29
N LEU A 114 -28.12 -9.81 -3.70
CA LEU A 114 -27.48 -10.90 -4.43
C LEU A 114 -28.45 -12.01 -4.90
N LYS A 115 -29.74 -11.90 -4.57
CA LYS A 115 -30.79 -12.92 -4.85
C LYS A 115 -30.55 -14.26 -4.16
N GLU A 116 -29.75 -14.27 -3.09
CA GLU A 116 -29.48 -15.43 -2.24
C GLU A 116 -30.57 -15.55 -1.16
N HIS A 117 -31.79 -15.86 -1.58
CA HIS A 117 -32.99 -15.73 -0.76
C HIS A 117 -33.01 -16.63 0.50
N GLU A 118 -32.43 -17.83 0.45
CA GLU A 118 -32.32 -18.70 1.63
C GLU A 118 -31.40 -18.12 2.69
N ARG A 119 -30.24 -17.58 2.27
CA ARG A 119 -29.28 -16.92 3.17
C ARG A 119 -29.85 -15.65 3.77
N CYS A 120 -30.65 -14.92 3.01
CA CYS A 120 -31.40 -13.76 3.48
C CYS A 120 -32.32 -14.12 4.65
N ILE A 121 -33.15 -15.16 4.51
CA ILE A 121 -34.06 -15.59 5.58
C ILE A 121 -33.30 -16.15 6.79
N ALA A 122 -32.25 -16.96 6.58
CA ALA A 122 -31.46 -17.47 7.69
C ALA A 122 -30.78 -16.35 8.50
N ALA A 123 -30.29 -15.30 7.83
CA ALA A 123 -29.68 -14.15 8.47
C ALA A 123 -30.70 -13.35 9.29
N ILE A 124 -31.88 -13.05 8.72
CA ILE A 124 -32.91 -12.28 9.43
C ILE A 124 -33.48 -13.06 10.62
N ASP A 125 -33.66 -14.39 10.49
CA ASP A 125 -34.17 -15.23 11.56
C ASP A 125 -33.19 -15.33 12.74
N SER A 126 -31.88 -15.37 12.45
CA SER A 126 -30.84 -15.29 13.46
C SER A 126 -30.88 -13.95 14.21
N GLY A 127 -31.08 -12.85 13.48
CA GLY A 127 -31.26 -11.52 14.06
C GLY A 127 -32.51 -11.42 14.95
N VAL A 128 -33.65 -11.94 14.50
CA VAL A 128 -34.90 -11.99 15.28
C VAL A 128 -34.73 -12.81 16.55
N ALA A 129 -34.05 -13.97 16.48
CA ALA A 129 -33.77 -14.79 17.65
C ALA A 129 -32.89 -14.04 18.67
N LEU A 130 -31.86 -13.32 18.20
CA LEU A 130 -31.02 -12.49 19.06
C LEU A 130 -31.81 -11.33 19.68
N ALA A 131 -32.63 -10.61 18.90
CA ALA A 131 -33.46 -9.52 19.40
C ALA A 131 -34.43 -10.00 20.48
N LYS A 132 -35.03 -11.18 20.28
CA LYS A 132 -35.89 -11.84 21.26
C LYS A 132 -35.14 -12.19 22.55
N ALA A 133 -33.93 -12.73 22.44
CA ALA A 133 -33.09 -13.04 23.60
C ALA A 133 -32.70 -11.78 24.38
N LEU A 134 -32.48 -10.66 23.69
CA LEU A 134 -32.15 -9.35 24.27
C LEU A 134 -33.37 -8.54 24.69
N GLN A 135 -34.60 -9.03 24.43
CA GLN A 135 -35.86 -8.34 24.66
C GLN A 135 -35.96 -6.97 23.94
N ASP A 136 -35.25 -6.81 22.81
CA ASP A 136 -35.32 -5.62 21.98
C ASP A 136 -36.50 -5.72 20.99
N THR A 137 -37.68 -5.29 21.45
CA THR A 137 -38.93 -5.38 20.67
C THR A 137 -38.91 -4.51 19.41
N GLY A 138 -38.25 -3.35 19.46
CA GLY A 138 -38.15 -2.43 18.32
C GLY A 138 -37.33 -3.03 17.19
N ARG A 139 -36.17 -3.63 17.51
CA ARG A 139 -35.33 -4.32 16.52
C ARG A 139 -35.98 -5.58 15.99
N MET A 140 -36.63 -6.34 16.87
CA MET A 140 -37.39 -7.51 16.45
C MET A 140 -38.49 -7.12 15.46
N ALA A 141 -39.23 -6.04 15.72
CA ALA A 141 -40.25 -5.53 14.80
C ALA A 141 -39.65 -5.07 13.46
N ASP A 142 -38.54 -4.32 13.46
CA ASP A 142 -37.85 -3.89 12.23
C ASP A 142 -37.50 -5.07 11.31
N MET A 143 -36.91 -6.12 11.88
CA MET A 143 -36.50 -7.32 11.13
C MET A 143 -37.70 -8.14 10.65
N LEU A 144 -38.77 -8.23 11.44
CA LEU A 144 -40.00 -8.89 11.02
C LEU A 144 -40.71 -8.13 9.88
N ILE A 145 -40.67 -6.80 9.88
CA ILE A 145 -41.21 -5.97 8.78
C ILE A 145 -40.44 -6.24 7.48
N ASP A 146 -39.11 -6.28 7.53
CA ASP A 146 -38.28 -6.60 6.36
C ASP A 146 -38.57 -8.02 5.85
N LYS A 147 -38.70 -8.99 6.78
CA LYS A 147 -39.05 -10.38 6.44
C LYS A 147 -40.42 -10.47 5.76
N ALA A 148 -41.43 -9.79 6.33
CA ALA A 148 -42.78 -9.76 5.78
C ALA A 148 -42.84 -9.08 4.41
N TYR A 149 -42.07 -8.00 4.22
CA TYR A 149 -41.91 -7.35 2.91
C TYR A 149 -41.43 -8.33 1.84
N TRP A 150 -40.44 -9.17 2.13
CA TRP A 150 -39.99 -10.18 1.18
C TRP A 150 -41.05 -11.25 0.90
N TYR A 151 -41.84 -11.67 1.90
CA TYR A 151 -42.99 -12.56 1.67
C TYR A 151 -44.01 -11.97 0.69
N VAL A 152 -44.29 -10.66 0.76
CA VAL A 152 -45.19 -9.99 -0.21
C VAL A 152 -44.59 -9.94 -1.61
N TYR A 153 -43.37 -9.40 -1.75
CA TYR A 153 -42.86 -8.97 -3.06
C TYR A 153 -41.95 -9.98 -3.77
N VAL A 154 -41.33 -10.90 -3.04
CA VAL A 154 -40.47 -11.95 -3.62
C VAL A 154 -41.27 -13.22 -3.84
N TRP A 155 -41.86 -13.75 -2.76
CA TRP A 155 -42.52 -15.06 -2.79
C TRP A 155 -44.02 -15.00 -3.06
N LYS A 156 -44.65 -13.82 -2.89
CA LYS A 156 -46.10 -13.64 -2.97
C LYS A 156 -46.87 -14.56 -2.01
N ASP A 157 -46.24 -14.87 -0.87
CA ASP A 157 -46.81 -15.67 0.22
C ASP A 157 -47.50 -14.71 1.20
N TYR A 158 -48.71 -14.29 0.84
CA TYR A 158 -49.43 -13.25 1.59
C TYR A 158 -49.86 -13.73 2.97
N GLU A 159 -50.15 -15.01 3.16
CA GLU A 159 -50.52 -15.57 4.48
C GLU A 159 -49.36 -15.45 5.47
N LYS A 160 -48.14 -15.88 5.08
CA LYS A 160 -46.96 -15.71 5.93
C LYS A 160 -46.61 -14.24 6.14
N ALA A 161 -46.76 -13.41 5.11
CA ALA A 161 -46.55 -11.97 5.26
C ALA A 161 -47.49 -11.39 6.34
N ILE A 162 -48.78 -11.74 6.28
CA ILE A 162 -49.81 -11.28 7.23
C ILE A 162 -49.49 -11.73 8.65
N GLU A 163 -49.14 -13.00 8.86
CA GLU A 163 -48.76 -13.51 10.18
C GLU A 163 -47.53 -12.78 10.74
N THR A 164 -46.53 -12.57 9.88
CA THR A 164 -45.27 -11.91 10.25
C THR A 164 -45.52 -10.43 10.58
N PHE A 165 -46.31 -9.71 9.78
CA PHE A 165 -46.70 -8.32 10.07
C PHE A 165 -47.54 -8.21 11.34
N ARG A 166 -48.46 -9.15 11.60
CA ARG A 166 -49.24 -9.17 12.85
C ARG A 166 -48.31 -9.25 14.07
N THR A 167 -47.30 -10.11 13.99
CA THR A 167 -46.29 -10.24 15.04
C THR A 167 -45.47 -8.95 15.20
N ALA A 168 -45.06 -8.33 14.10
CA ALA A 168 -44.32 -7.06 14.14
C ALA A 168 -45.14 -5.92 14.74
N ILE A 169 -46.42 -5.78 14.35
CA ILE A 169 -47.33 -4.74 14.85
C ILE A 169 -47.62 -4.92 16.34
N ALA A 170 -47.74 -6.16 16.82
CA ALA A 170 -47.92 -6.45 18.23
C ALA A 170 -46.71 -6.05 19.10
N LEU A 171 -45.51 -6.02 18.50
CA LEU A 171 -44.28 -5.58 19.17
C LEU A 171 -44.09 -4.06 19.08
N ASP A 172 -44.35 -3.48 17.91
CA ASP A 172 -44.20 -2.05 17.64
C ASP A 172 -45.19 -1.57 16.56
N ALA A 173 -46.22 -0.86 17.01
CA ALA A 173 -47.32 -0.38 16.20
C ALA A 173 -46.94 0.91 15.45
N ARG A 174 -46.73 0.81 14.13
CA ARG A 174 -46.34 1.94 13.29
C ARG A 174 -47.24 2.07 12.06
N ALA A 175 -47.49 3.30 11.62
CA ALA A 175 -48.31 3.61 10.45
C ALA A 175 -47.90 2.78 9.20
N GLY A 176 -46.60 2.72 8.91
CA GLY A 176 -46.07 1.95 7.78
C GLY A 176 -46.26 0.44 7.88
N SER A 177 -46.23 -0.12 9.09
CA SER A 177 -46.47 -1.55 9.33
C SER A 177 -47.94 -1.88 9.11
N PHE A 178 -48.86 -1.04 9.61
CA PHE A 178 -50.30 -1.17 9.35
C PHE A 178 -50.61 -1.06 7.85
N PHE A 179 -50.01 -0.09 7.16
CA PHE A 179 -50.18 0.07 5.72
C PHE A 179 -49.72 -1.18 4.95
N SER A 180 -48.51 -1.66 5.23
CA SER A 180 -47.95 -2.85 4.56
C SER A 180 -48.77 -4.11 4.82
N MET A 181 -49.27 -4.27 6.06
CA MET A 181 -50.22 -5.32 6.42
C MET A 181 -51.54 -5.20 5.65
N GLY A 182 -52.09 -3.99 5.55
CA GLY A 182 -53.29 -3.71 4.76
C GLY A 182 -53.11 -4.09 3.28
N ILE A 183 -51.96 -3.77 2.68
CA ILE A 183 -51.61 -4.19 1.31
C ILE A 183 -51.59 -5.71 1.21
N ALA A 184 -50.89 -6.40 2.09
CA ALA A 184 -50.81 -7.87 2.09
C ALA A 184 -52.19 -8.52 2.25
N MET A 185 -53.01 -8.02 3.17
CA MET A 185 -54.39 -8.48 3.38
C MET A 185 -55.28 -8.24 2.17
N GLY A 186 -55.21 -7.06 1.55
CA GLY A 186 -55.99 -6.75 0.36
C GLY A 186 -55.62 -7.65 -0.83
N LEU A 187 -54.33 -7.90 -1.05
CA LEU A 187 -53.85 -8.85 -2.05
C LEU A 187 -54.30 -10.29 -1.76
N ASN A 188 -54.41 -10.64 -0.47
CA ASN A 188 -54.97 -11.91 -0.02
C ASN A 188 -56.51 -11.97 -0.03
N LYS A 189 -57.19 -10.89 -0.47
CA LYS A 189 -58.66 -10.74 -0.44
C LYS A 189 -59.28 -10.93 0.96
N ASN A 190 -58.55 -10.49 1.98
CA ASN A 190 -59.02 -10.51 3.36
C ASN A 190 -59.84 -9.24 3.65
N ASP A 191 -61.04 -9.41 4.21
CA ASP A 191 -62.00 -8.34 4.51
C ASP A 191 -61.48 -7.33 5.56
N SER A 192 -60.56 -7.75 6.42
CA SER A 192 -59.97 -6.93 7.46
C SER A 192 -58.96 -5.91 6.92
N ALA A 193 -58.59 -5.98 5.64
CA ALA A 193 -57.64 -5.06 5.02
C ALA A 193 -58.02 -3.57 5.20
N SER A 194 -59.32 -3.25 5.08
CA SER A 194 -59.84 -1.89 5.28
C SER A 194 -59.51 -1.33 6.67
N TYR A 195 -59.61 -2.16 7.72
CA TYR A 195 -59.26 -1.75 9.08
C TYR A 195 -57.78 -1.35 9.20
N TYR A 196 -56.88 -2.16 8.64
CA TYR A 196 -55.44 -1.87 8.69
C TYR A 196 -55.07 -0.65 7.84
N MET A 197 -55.75 -0.44 6.72
CA MET A 197 -55.59 0.77 5.90
C MET A 197 -56.01 2.02 6.66
N GLU A 198 -57.22 2.05 7.24
CA GLU A 198 -57.67 3.20 8.01
C GLU A 198 -56.76 3.47 9.21
N ARG A 199 -56.34 2.43 9.94
CA ARG A 199 -55.41 2.60 11.05
C ARG A 199 -54.07 3.18 10.63
N SER A 200 -53.57 2.82 9.44
CA SER A 200 -52.34 3.41 8.90
C SER A 200 -52.49 4.90 8.59
N ILE A 201 -53.66 5.31 8.09
CA ILE A 201 -53.96 6.71 7.75
C ILE A 201 -54.14 7.53 9.03
N GLU A 202 -54.88 7.02 10.02
CA GLU A 202 -55.04 7.65 11.34
C GLU A 202 -53.69 7.98 11.98
N LEU A 203 -52.80 6.99 12.07
CA LEU A 203 -51.46 7.18 12.62
C LEU A 203 -50.61 8.18 11.81
N ALA A 204 -50.80 8.23 10.48
CA ALA A 204 -50.11 9.21 9.64
C ALA A 204 -50.66 10.64 9.86
N VAL A 205 -51.96 10.78 10.08
CA VAL A 205 -52.62 12.05 10.43
C VAL A 205 -52.16 12.54 11.80
N GLU A 206 -52.12 11.65 12.80
CA GLU A 206 -51.60 11.96 14.13
C GLU A 206 -50.14 12.45 14.09
N ALA A 207 -49.33 11.88 13.19
CA ALA A 207 -47.95 12.28 12.98
C ALA A 207 -47.77 13.55 12.11
N GLY A 208 -48.84 14.06 11.49
CA GLY A 208 -48.78 15.21 10.58
C GLY A 208 -48.00 14.96 9.27
N ASP A 209 -47.77 13.70 8.89
CA ASP A 209 -46.98 13.33 7.71
C ASP A 209 -47.88 13.32 6.45
N THR A 210 -48.09 14.50 5.86
CA THR A 210 -48.94 14.68 4.67
C THR A 210 -48.51 13.80 3.49
N SER A 211 -47.21 13.52 3.34
CA SER A 211 -46.72 12.62 2.29
C SER A 211 -47.23 11.20 2.49
N LYS A 212 -47.15 10.65 3.72
CA LYS A 212 -47.71 9.33 4.03
C LYS A 212 -49.23 9.31 3.95
N ILE A 213 -49.92 10.36 4.43
CA ILE A 213 -51.39 10.44 4.36
C ILE A 213 -51.86 10.33 2.91
N VAL A 214 -51.30 11.13 2.01
CA VAL A 214 -51.64 11.10 0.57
C VAL A 214 -51.29 9.73 -0.03
N HIS A 215 -50.12 9.17 0.31
CA HIS A 215 -49.71 7.86 -0.18
C HIS A 215 -50.69 6.74 0.26
N TYR A 216 -51.07 6.70 1.53
CA TYR A 216 -51.96 5.67 2.08
C TYR A 216 -53.38 5.81 1.54
N LEU A 217 -53.94 7.04 1.51
CA LEU A 217 -55.28 7.28 0.97
C LEU A 217 -55.39 6.91 -0.52
N ARG A 218 -54.36 7.24 -1.33
CA ARG A 218 -54.32 6.86 -2.75
C ARG A 218 -54.41 5.34 -2.92
N ASN A 219 -53.58 4.59 -2.20
CA ASN A 219 -53.54 3.14 -2.30
C ASN A 219 -54.82 2.50 -1.73
N TYR A 220 -55.38 3.07 -0.66
CA TYR A 220 -56.63 2.57 -0.09
C TYR A 220 -57.81 2.77 -1.04
N ALA A 221 -57.94 3.96 -1.64
CA ALA A 221 -58.97 4.22 -2.65
C ALA A 221 -58.85 3.27 -3.86
N GLN A 222 -57.61 3.00 -4.28
CA GLN A 222 -57.34 2.04 -5.35
C GLN A 222 -57.78 0.63 -4.96
N MET A 223 -57.48 0.19 -3.73
CA MET A 223 -57.91 -1.11 -3.21
C MET A 223 -59.44 -1.22 -3.10
N GLN A 224 -60.11 -0.18 -2.63
CA GLN A 224 -61.58 -0.12 -2.56
C GLN A 224 -62.20 -0.26 -3.95
N ALA A 225 -61.66 0.45 -4.95
CA ALA A 225 -62.14 0.36 -6.31
C ALA A 225 -61.85 -1.00 -6.96
N TYR A 226 -60.68 -1.59 -6.71
CA TYR A 226 -60.19 -2.75 -7.49
C TYR A 226 -60.57 -4.08 -6.87
N SER A 227 -60.47 -4.17 -5.54
CA SER A 227 -60.48 -5.44 -4.81
C SER A 227 -61.74 -5.63 -3.97
N PHE A 228 -62.30 -4.55 -3.43
CA PHE A 228 -63.50 -4.62 -2.57
C PHE A 228 -64.80 -4.29 -3.31
N ASP A 229 -64.70 -3.77 -4.53
CA ASP A 229 -65.87 -3.32 -5.31
C ASP A 229 -66.72 -2.29 -4.55
N GLU A 230 -66.04 -1.32 -3.89
CA GLU A 230 -66.65 -0.25 -3.09
C GLU A 230 -66.50 1.13 -3.79
N PRO A 231 -67.21 1.39 -4.89
CA PRO A 231 -67.02 2.59 -5.71
C PRO A 231 -67.27 3.90 -4.95
N SER A 232 -68.32 3.93 -4.12
CA SER A 232 -68.63 5.10 -3.27
C SER A 232 -67.54 5.35 -2.22
N GLY A 233 -67.00 4.27 -1.63
CA GLY A 233 -65.89 4.33 -0.68
C GLY A 233 -64.64 4.91 -1.33
N ALA A 234 -64.27 4.40 -2.50
CA ALA A 234 -63.11 4.89 -3.25
C ALA A 234 -63.21 6.40 -3.57
N ILE A 235 -64.38 6.87 -4.04
CA ILE A 235 -64.60 8.31 -4.31
C ILE A 235 -64.48 9.15 -3.03
N ALA A 236 -65.05 8.68 -1.92
CA ALA A 236 -64.95 9.37 -0.62
C ALA A 236 -63.50 9.46 -0.14
N THR A 237 -62.73 8.37 -0.27
CA THR A 237 -61.32 8.32 0.09
C THR A 237 -60.47 9.26 -0.77
N ILE A 238 -60.74 9.37 -2.08
CA ILE A 238 -60.07 10.38 -2.92
C ILE A 238 -60.44 11.82 -2.52
N ARG A 239 -61.70 12.09 -2.15
CA ARG A 239 -62.09 13.41 -1.63
C ARG A 239 -61.37 13.75 -0.32
N ARG A 240 -61.18 12.76 0.56
CA ARG A 240 -60.34 12.90 1.76
C ARG A 240 -58.89 13.20 1.38
N MET A 241 -58.34 12.52 0.39
CA MET A 241 -56.97 12.75 -0.12
C MET A 241 -56.78 14.19 -0.62
N GLU A 242 -57.76 14.74 -1.33
CA GLU A 242 -57.74 16.12 -1.86
C GLU A 242 -57.48 17.20 -0.79
N GLN A 243 -57.81 16.91 0.48
CA GLN A 243 -57.58 17.84 1.60
C GLN A 243 -56.12 17.94 2.04
N TYR A 244 -55.28 16.96 1.67
CA TYR A 244 -53.88 16.86 2.11
C TYR A 244 -52.88 17.08 0.96
N VAL A 245 -53.36 17.21 -0.28
CA VAL A 245 -52.50 17.38 -1.45
C VAL A 245 -51.90 18.77 -1.50
N ILE A 246 -50.59 18.84 -1.72
CA ILE A 246 -49.84 20.07 -1.95
C ILE A 246 -49.64 20.30 -3.46
N ASP A 247 -49.26 19.25 -4.19
CA ASP A 247 -49.05 19.31 -5.64
C ASP A 247 -50.21 18.59 -6.38
N PRO A 248 -50.98 19.28 -7.24
CA PRO A 248 -52.05 18.69 -8.03
C PRO A 248 -51.66 17.43 -8.82
N VAL A 249 -50.38 17.24 -9.16
CA VAL A 249 -49.86 16.01 -9.80
C VAL A 249 -50.15 14.76 -8.95
N GLN A 250 -50.18 14.89 -7.62
CA GLN A 250 -50.48 13.77 -6.70
C GLN A 250 -51.93 13.26 -6.86
N LEU A 251 -52.81 14.05 -7.45
CA LEU A 251 -54.21 13.67 -7.68
C LEU A 251 -54.42 12.84 -8.95
N ARG A 252 -53.42 12.68 -9.83
CA ARG A 252 -53.57 11.94 -11.10
C ARG A 252 -54.10 10.52 -10.88
N MET A 253 -53.51 9.79 -9.95
CA MET A 253 -53.98 8.45 -9.60
C MET A 253 -55.37 8.45 -8.97
N GLY A 254 -55.73 9.50 -8.22
CA GLY A 254 -57.08 9.66 -7.69
C GLY A 254 -58.12 9.91 -8.81
N ASP A 255 -57.75 10.64 -9.86
CA ASP A 255 -58.60 10.77 -11.05
C ASP A 255 -58.75 9.42 -11.75
N LEU A 256 -57.67 8.65 -11.92
CA LEU A 256 -57.75 7.31 -12.53
C LEU A 256 -58.64 6.36 -11.74
N VAL A 257 -58.59 6.39 -10.41
CA VAL A 257 -59.53 5.64 -9.56
C VAL A 257 -60.98 6.06 -9.84
N LYS A 258 -61.25 7.37 -9.96
CA LYS A 258 -62.59 7.87 -10.33
C LYS A 258 -63.00 7.40 -11.73
N VAL A 259 -62.09 7.42 -12.71
CA VAL A 259 -62.34 6.91 -14.07
C VAL A 259 -62.82 5.47 -14.00
N GLU A 260 -62.09 4.60 -13.29
CA GLU A 260 -62.47 3.20 -13.17
C GLU A 260 -63.84 3.00 -12.52
N VAL A 261 -64.12 3.73 -11.43
CA VAL A 261 -65.42 3.70 -10.76
C VAL A 261 -66.55 4.08 -11.74
N PHE A 262 -66.40 5.20 -12.46
CA PHE A 262 -67.42 5.63 -13.40
C PHE A 262 -67.57 4.71 -14.60
N LEU A 263 -66.49 4.07 -15.06
CA LEU A 263 -66.57 3.02 -16.09
C LEU A 263 -67.37 1.81 -15.62
N LYS A 264 -67.16 1.35 -14.38
CA LYS A 264 -67.92 0.24 -13.79
C LYS A 264 -69.40 0.56 -13.66
N GLU A 265 -69.74 1.81 -13.38
CA GLU A 265 -71.12 2.31 -13.32
C GLU A 265 -71.74 2.64 -14.70
N GLY A 266 -70.98 2.50 -15.79
CA GLY A 266 -71.43 2.84 -17.15
C GLY A 266 -71.55 4.35 -17.42
N GLN A 267 -71.01 5.20 -16.54
CA GLN A 267 -71.03 6.66 -16.68
C GLN A 267 -69.86 7.17 -17.53
N LEU A 268 -69.97 6.98 -18.85
CA LEU A 268 -68.89 7.28 -19.80
C LEU A 268 -68.47 8.76 -19.81
N ASP A 269 -69.42 9.70 -19.68
CA ASP A 269 -69.11 11.13 -19.69
C ASP A 269 -68.25 11.53 -18.46
N SER A 270 -68.59 10.99 -17.28
CA SER A 270 -67.83 11.21 -16.05
C SER A 270 -66.44 10.57 -16.16
N ALA A 271 -66.35 9.34 -16.66
CA ALA A 271 -65.09 8.66 -16.88
C ALA A 271 -64.17 9.46 -17.82
N GLU A 272 -64.70 9.93 -18.95
CA GLU A 272 -63.95 10.72 -19.92
C GLU A 272 -63.51 12.07 -19.35
N TYR A 273 -64.37 12.74 -18.58
CA TYR A 273 -64.04 13.99 -17.89
C TYR A 273 -62.83 13.83 -16.95
N TYR A 274 -62.84 12.81 -16.08
CA TYR A 274 -61.73 12.58 -15.14
C TYR A 274 -60.47 12.08 -15.84
N LEU A 275 -60.59 11.32 -16.93
CA LEU A 275 -59.44 10.90 -17.73
C LEU A 275 -58.76 12.10 -18.40
N ASN A 276 -59.54 13.06 -18.92
CA ASN A 276 -59.01 14.31 -19.47
C ASN A 276 -58.42 15.21 -18.37
N LYS A 277 -59.00 15.19 -17.17
CA LYS A 277 -58.50 15.94 -16.00
C LYS A 277 -57.15 15.43 -15.52
N GLU A 278 -56.98 14.10 -15.48
CA GLU A 278 -55.70 13.45 -15.21
C GLU A 278 -54.64 13.92 -16.21
N ARG A 279 -54.96 13.87 -17.52
CA ARG A 279 -54.05 14.29 -18.59
C ARG A 279 -53.56 15.71 -18.41
N LYS A 280 -54.47 16.65 -18.14
CA LYS A 280 -54.14 18.05 -17.88
C LYS A 280 -53.21 18.23 -16.69
N ARG A 281 -53.40 17.45 -15.61
CA ARG A 281 -52.51 17.50 -14.43
C ARG A 281 -51.12 16.94 -14.72
N GLY A 282 -51.00 16.03 -15.69
CA GLY A 282 -49.73 15.42 -16.10
C GLY A 282 -48.96 16.17 -17.19
N GLU A 283 -49.50 17.24 -17.76
CA GLU A 283 -48.86 17.98 -18.84
C GLU A 283 -47.48 18.54 -18.41
N GLY A 284 -46.46 18.29 -19.25
CA GLY A 284 -45.09 18.73 -18.98
C GLY A 284 -44.37 18.03 -17.82
N ARG A 285 -44.97 16.98 -17.23
CA ARG A 285 -44.39 16.21 -16.12
C ARG A 285 -43.97 14.82 -16.57
N ASN A 286 -43.07 14.21 -15.78
CA ASN A 286 -42.72 12.80 -15.97
C ASN A 286 -43.95 11.91 -15.77
N ARG A 287 -44.06 10.92 -16.63
CA ARG A 287 -45.16 9.97 -16.69
C ARG A 287 -44.72 8.67 -16.05
N PHE A 288 -45.51 8.15 -15.11
CA PHE A 288 -45.24 6.83 -14.53
C PHE A 288 -45.77 5.75 -15.47
N LEU A 289 -45.01 4.66 -15.64
CA LEU A 289 -45.37 3.56 -16.54
C LEU A 289 -46.78 3.01 -16.28
N THR A 290 -47.11 2.79 -15.00
CA THR A 290 -48.43 2.28 -14.59
C THR A 290 -49.55 3.26 -14.93
N GLU A 291 -49.35 4.56 -14.70
CA GLU A 291 -50.35 5.60 -14.99
C GLU A 291 -50.65 5.65 -16.50
N GLU A 292 -49.62 5.65 -17.35
CA GLU A 292 -49.82 5.68 -18.80
C GLU A 292 -50.54 4.46 -19.33
N ASN A 293 -50.17 3.27 -18.83
CA ASN A 293 -50.83 2.03 -19.23
C ASN A 293 -52.30 2.03 -18.81
N MET A 294 -52.62 2.51 -17.60
CA MET A 294 -54.00 2.65 -17.15
C MET A 294 -54.80 3.63 -18.00
N VAL A 295 -54.23 4.80 -18.31
CA VAL A 295 -54.91 5.80 -19.17
C VAL A 295 -55.21 5.22 -20.54
N ALA A 296 -54.26 4.51 -21.14
CA ALA A 296 -54.46 3.87 -22.44
C ALA A 296 -55.58 2.82 -22.39
N VAL A 297 -55.62 1.97 -21.36
CA VAL A 297 -56.69 0.98 -21.17
C VAL A 297 -58.05 1.66 -21.00
N TYR A 298 -58.16 2.68 -20.15
CA TYR A 298 -59.44 3.37 -19.95
C TYR A 298 -59.89 4.12 -21.19
N ARG A 299 -58.96 4.75 -21.93
CA ARG A 299 -59.28 5.40 -23.21
C ARG A 299 -59.82 4.39 -24.21
N ALA A 300 -59.16 3.24 -24.37
CA ALA A 300 -59.59 2.17 -25.25
C ALA A 300 -60.98 1.63 -24.87
N LEU A 301 -61.29 1.50 -23.57
CA LEU A 301 -62.61 1.10 -23.10
C LEU A 301 -63.69 2.13 -23.47
N ILE A 302 -63.42 3.43 -23.27
CA ILE A 302 -64.34 4.53 -23.64
C ILE A 302 -64.58 4.53 -25.16
N ASP A 303 -63.50 4.52 -25.95
CA ASP A 303 -63.58 4.59 -27.42
C ASP A 303 -64.28 3.36 -28.00
N TYR A 304 -64.00 2.17 -27.46
CA TYR A 304 -64.68 0.94 -27.91
C TYR A 304 -66.17 0.98 -27.59
N THR A 305 -66.53 1.51 -26.42
CA THR A 305 -67.93 1.56 -25.98
C THR A 305 -68.73 2.58 -26.79
N ARG A 306 -68.15 3.75 -27.11
CA ARG A 306 -68.81 4.80 -27.89
C ARG A 306 -68.78 4.56 -29.40
N HIS A 307 -67.66 4.07 -29.91
CA HIS A 307 -67.35 4.13 -31.34
C HIS A 307 -66.96 2.78 -31.95
N ARG A 308 -66.84 1.71 -31.14
CA ARG A 308 -66.35 0.39 -31.57
C ARG A 308 -64.94 0.44 -32.15
N THR A 309 -64.13 1.41 -31.72
CA THR A 309 -62.74 1.60 -32.12
C THR A 309 -61.84 1.60 -30.91
N PHE A 310 -60.59 1.17 -31.06
CA PHE A 310 -59.56 1.30 -30.03
C PHE A 310 -58.19 1.35 -30.71
N ASP A 311 -57.22 1.99 -30.05
CA ASP A 311 -55.84 2.05 -30.53
C ASP A 311 -54.88 1.55 -29.44
N VAL A 312 -54.05 0.58 -29.82
CA VAL A 312 -53.01 -0.02 -28.96
C VAL A 312 -51.62 0.51 -29.33
N LEU A 313 -51.49 1.19 -30.47
CA LEU A 313 -50.21 1.63 -31.02
C LEU A 313 -49.48 2.58 -30.07
N ASP A 314 -50.21 3.51 -29.43
CA ASP A 314 -49.61 4.49 -28.52
C ASP A 314 -49.03 3.84 -27.27
N VAL A 315 -49.72 2.84 -26.68
CA VAL A 315 -49.20 2.12 -25.50
C VAL A 315 -48.03 1.20 -25.87
N ALA A 316 -48.08 0.57 -27.05
CA ALA A 316 -46.96 -0.23 -27.55
C ALA A 316 -45.72 0.64 -27.75
N ARG A 317 -45.85 1.78 -28.44
CA ARG A 317 -44.76 2.76 -28.64
C ARG A 317 -44.21 3.30 -27.33
N TYR A 318 -45.07 3.59 -26.36
CA TYR A 318 -44.62 4.05 -25.06
C TYR A 318 -43.82 2.97 -24.33
N ASN A 319 -44.31 1.73 -24.28
CA ASN A 319 -43.62 0.61 -23.65
C ASN A 319 -42.29 0.29 -24.37
N ASP A 320 -42.25 0.34 -25.70
CA ASP A 320 -41.02 0.20 -26.48
C ASP A 320 -40.03 1.32 -26.17
N SER A 321 -40.50 2.57 -26.01
CA SER A 321 -39.64 3.70 -25.62
C SER A 321 -39.05 3.50 -24.23
N VAL A 322 -39.82 2.96 -23.29
CA VAL A 322 -39.37 2.64 -21.93
C VAL A 322 -38.36 1.49 -21.96
N ALA A 323 -38.60 0.45 -22.76
CA ALA A 323 -37.67 -0.65 -22.95
C ALA A 323 -36.35 -0.16 -23.55
N ASN A 324 -36.40 0.66 -24.61
CA ASN A 324 -35.23 1.27 -25.24
C ASN A 324 -34.45 2.17 -24.26
N ALA A 325 -35.17 2.98 -23.46
CA ALA A 325 -34.55 3.82 -22.43
C ALA A 325 -33.87 2.97 -21.34
N LEU A 326 -34.49 1.86 -20.92
CA LEU A 326 -33.89 0.92 -19.96
C LEU A 326 -32.65 0.24 -20.54
N THR A 327 -32.68 -0.21 -21.80
CA THR A 327 -31.50 -0.76 -22.49
C THR A 327 -30.39 0.27 -22.64
N ALA A 328 -30.72 1.53 -22.95
CA ALA A 328 -29.75 2.62 -23.00
C ALA A 328 -29.13 2.91 -21.62
N LEU A 329 -29.94 2.87 -20.55
CA LEU A 329 -29.45 3.01 -19.19
C LEU A 329 -28.53 1.86 -18.80
N GLN A 330 -28.93 0.61 -19.07
CA GLN A 330 -28.11 -0.59 -18.80
C GLN A 330 -26.78 -0.56 -19.56
N SER A 331 -26.80 -0.18 -20.84
CA SER A 331 -25.57 -0.06 -21.62
C SER A 331 -24.66 1.06 -21.09
N THR A 332 -25.24 2.17 -20.62
CA THR A 332 -24.49 3.25 -19.95
C THR A 332 -23.88 2.79 -18.64
N VAL A 333 -24.62 2.06 -17.80
CA VAL A 333 -24.10 1.47 -16.55
C VAL A 333 -22.96 0.51 -16.85
N ARG A 334 -23.15 -0.44 -17.78
CA ARG A 334 -22.09 -1.37 -18.19
C ARG A 334 -20.83 -0.65 -18.67
N ARG A 335 -20.97 0.42 -19.45
CA ARG A 335 -19.84 1.25 -19.90
C ARG A 335 -19.15 1.98 -18.76
N LYS A 336 -19.90 2.44 -17.76
CA LYS A 336 -19.32 3.02 -16.54
C LYS A 336 -18.53 1.98 -15.75
N ASP A 337 -19.01 0.75 -15.66
CA ASP A 337 -18.32 -0.35 -14.97
C ASP A 337 -17.03 -0.73 -15.71
N GLU A 338 -17.08 -0.92 -17.03
CA GLU A 338 -15.91 -1.14 -17.89
C GLU A 338 -14.88 0.01 -17.74
N SER A 339 -15.36 1.26 -17.70
CA SER A 339 -14.49 2.43 -17.50
C SER A 339 -13.88 2.47 -16.10
N LYS A 340 -14.62 2.08 -15.05
CA LYS A 340 -14.13 1.98 -13.67
C LYS A 340 -13.05 0.90 -13.55
N GLU A 341 -13.25 -0.25 -14.19
CA GLU A 341 -12.26 -1.32 -14.25
C GLU A 341 -11.00 -0.86 -14.98
N THR A 342 -11.14 -0.24 -16.15
CA THR A 342 -10.01 0.30 -16.92
C THR A 342 -9.22 1.35 -16.11
N LEU A 343 -9.93 2.24 -15.42
CA LEU A 343 -9.31 3.25 -14.55
C LEU A 343 -8.60 2.61 -13.36
N SER A 344 -9.18 1.57 -12.76
CA SER A 344 -8.56 0.80 -11.67
C SER A 344 -7.27 0.13 -12.13
N GLN A 345 -7.27 -0.49 -13.32
CA GLN A 345 -6.07 -1.09 -13.92
C GLN A 345 -5.00 -0.04 -14.21
N ALA A 346 -5.38 1.11 -14.77
CA ALA A 346 -4.45 2.23 -14.99
C ALA A 346 -3.86 2.76 -13.68
N ASN A 347 -4.67 2.90 -12.63
CA ASN A 347 -4.20 3.30 -11.29
C ASN A 347 -3.23 2.28 -10.68
N LEU A 348 -3.47 0.98 -10.91
CA LEU A 348 -2.56 -0.08 -10.47
C LEU A 348 -1.21 0.03 -11.19
N ILE A 349 -1.23 0.21 -12.52
CA ILE A 349 -0.01 0.41 -13.32
C ILE A 349 0.75 1.64 -12.84
N LEU A 350 0.07 2.78 -12.65
CA LEU A 350 0.67 4.00 -12.12
C LEU A 350 1.28 3.80 -10.73
N THR A 351 0.64 2.99 -9.88
CA THR A 351 1.16 2.67 -8.56
C THR A 351 2.44 1.84 -8.67
N VAL A 352 2.47 0.85 -9.56
CA VAL A 352 3.66 0.04 -9.83
C VAL A 352 4.78 0.90 -10.41
N GLU A 353 4.51 1.74 -11.40
CA GLU A 353 5.49 2.67 -11.98
C GLU A 353 6.06 3.63 -10.93
N ARG A 354 5.20 4.19 -10.06
CA ARG A 354 5.64 5.06 -8.96
C ARG A 354 6.55 4.32 -7.99
N LYS A 355 6.23 3.06 -7.66
CA LYS A 355 7.09 2.22 -6.80
C LYS A 355 8.41 1.89 -7.48
N GLN A 356 8.40 1.59 -8.78
CA GLN A 356 9.61 1.34 -9.55
C GLN A 356 10.50 2.58 -9.64
N ALA A 357 9.93 3.76 -9.86
CA ALA A 357 10.67 5.02 -9.86
C ALA A 357 11.30 5.32 -8.49
N GLN A 358 10.57 5.08 -7.39
CA GLN A 358 11.10 5.20 -6.02
C GLN A 358 12.27 4.22 -5.77
N LEU A 359 12.14 2.97 -6.22
CA LEU A 359 13.19 1.96 -6.12
C LEU A 359 14.43 2.37 -6.93
N ASN A 360 14.25 2.82 -8.17
CA ASN A 360 15.34 3.27 -9.03
C ASN A 360 16.07 4.49 -8.43
N LEU A 361 15.34 5.44 -7.84
CA LEU A 361 15.93 6.59 -7.15
C LEU A 361 16.77 6.16 -5.94
N LEU A 362 16.26 5.24 -5.11
CA LEU A 362 17.00 4.68 -3.97
C LEU A 362 18.28 3.97 -4.43
N LEU A 363 18.22 3.22 -5.53
CA LEU A 363 19.36 2.50 -6.08
C LEU A 363 20.42 3.46 -6.64
N ALA A 364 20.01 4.52 -7.35
CA ALA A 364 20.93 5.57 -7.81
C ALA A 364 21.63 6.28 -6.65
N LEU A 365 20.89 6.55 -5.56
CA LEU A 365 21.45 7.20 -4.37
C LEU A 365 22.44 6.29 -3.64
N LEU A 366 22.17 4.98 -3.58
CA LEU A 366 23.11 3.99 -3.05
C LEU A 366 24.41 3.95 -3.88
N VAL A 367 24.31 3.94 -5.21
CA VAL A 367 25.49 3.96 -6.10
C VAL A 367 26.33 5.22 -5.88
N LEU A 368 25.69 6.39 -5.73
CA LEU A 368 26.37 7.65 -5.42
C LEU A 368 27.14 7.58 -4.09
N VAL A 369 26.54 7.01 -3.05
CA VAL A 369 27.19 6.84 -1.74
C VAL A 369 28.39 5.89 -1.85
N LEU A 370 28.25 4.77 -2.57
CA LEU A 370 29.34 3.82 -2.77
C LEU A 370 30.49 4.42 -3.59
N ALA A 371 30.18 5.13 -4.67
CA ALA A 371 31.19 5.82 -5.48
C ALA A 371 31.92 6.90 -4.67
N GLY A 372 31.19 7.73 -3.91
CA GLY A 372 31.77 8.74 -3.03
C GLY A 372 32.65 8.13 -1.94
N GLY A 373 32.20 7.04 -1.32
CA GLY A 373 32.99 6.27 -0.35
C GLY A 373 34.26 5.69 -0.96
N GLY A 374 34.16 5.10 -2.16
CA GLY A 374 35.29 4.56 -2.91
C GLY A 374 36.34 5.61 -3.26
N VAL A 375 35.90 6.78 -3.77
CA VAL A 375 36.80 7.92 -4.05
C VAL A 375 37.48 8.41 -2.78
N SER A 376 36.74 8.54 -1.67
CA SER A 376 37.32 8.95 -0.39
C SER A 376 38.38 7.96 0.11
N LEU A 377 38.14 6.66 0.00
CA LEU A 377 39.11 5.62 0.37
C LEU A 377 40.34 5.66 -0.55
N TYR A 378 40.13 5.83 -1.85
CA TYR A 378 41.21 5.97 -2.82
C TYR A 378 42.12 7.17 -2.51
N ILE A 379 41.54 8.35 -2.24
CA ILE A 379 42.30 9.55 -1.87
C ILE A 379 43.08 9.31 -0.57
N ARG A 380 42.46 8.67 0.44
CA ARG A 380 43.13 8.32 1.70
C ARG A 380 44.33 7.40 1.47
N ASN A 381 44.14 6.32 0.71
CA ASN A 381 45.20 5.38 0.40
C ASN A 381 46.33 6.02 -0.43
N ARG A 382 45.99 6.88 -1.38
CA ARG A 382 46.98 7.62 -2.17
C ARG A 382 47.78 8.59 -1.30
N ARG A 383 47.13 9.32 -0.38
CA ARG A 383 47.82 10.18 0.59
C ARG A 383 48.77 9.38 1.47
N ASN A 384 48.32 8.25 2.01
CA ASN A 384 49.15 7.41 2.87
C ASN A 384 50.39 6.88 2.11
N ARG A 385 50.24 6.49 0.84
CA ARG A 385 51.37 6.06 0.00
C ARG A 385 52.36 7.19 -0.32
N LEU A 386 51.86 8.41 -0.51
CA LEU A 386 52.72 9.58 -0.75
C LEU A 386 53.55 9.92 0.49
N ILE A 387 52.93 9.88 1.68
CA ILE A 387 53.62 10.09 2.96
C ILE A 387 54.73 9.05 3.17
N GLU A 388 54.44 7.77 2.91
CA GLU A 388 55.44 6.70 3.05
C GLU A 388 56.61 6.84 2.05
N ALA A 389 56.35 7.34 0.84
CA ALA A 389 57.38 7.60 -0.15
C ALA A 389 58.26 8.81 0.23
N GLU A 390 57.68 9.84 0.86
CA GLU A 390 58.38 11.02 1.34
C GLU A 390 59.33 10.67 2.50
N GLU A 391 58.86 9.88 3.48
CA GLU A 391 59.70 9.38 4.59
C GLU A 391 60.89 8.54 4.10
N ARG A 392 60.70 7.72 3.05
CA ARG A 392 61.77 6.93 2.43
C ARG A 392 62.78 7.78 1.66
N ALA A 393 62.34 8.88 1.04
CA ALA A 393 63.25 9.80 0.35
C ALA A 393 64.09 10.57 1.38
N GLU A 394 63.46 11.05 2.46
CA GLU A 394 64.12 11.84 3.50
C GLU A 394 65.22 11.04 4.22
N THR A 395 64.93 9.78 4.55
CA THR A 395 65.91 8.87 5.16
C THR A 395 67.11 8.61 4.26
N LEU A 396 66.91 8.49 2.96
CA LEU A 396 67.99 8.29 1.99
C LEU A 396 68.87 9.53 1.83
N THR A 397 68.27 10.72 1.80
CA THR A 397 69.01 11.98 1.75
C THR A 397 69.88 12.17 2.99
N ARG A 398 69.36 11.86 4.19
CA ARG A 398 70.17 11.91 5.42
C ARG A 398 71.34 10.93 5.40
N LEU A 399 71.14 9.70 4.90
CA LEU A 399 72.22 8.73 4.75
C LEU A 399 73.31 9.17 3.76
N LEU A 400 72.95 9.88 2.69
CA LEU A 400 73.90 10.48 1.75
C LEU A 400 74.66 11.68 2.36
N GLU A 401 73.97 12.48 3.17
CA GLU A 401 74.53 13.67 3.82
C GLU A 401 75.52 13.29 4.94
N ASP A 402 75.19 12.26 5.73
CA ASP A 402 76.09 11.70 6.74
C ASP A 402 77.33 11.04 6.11
N ALA A 403 77.19 10.42 4.94
CA ALA A 403 78.31 9.85 4.19
C ALA A 403 79.27 10.91 3.60
N THR A 404 78.79 12.14 3.39
CA THR A 404 79.61 13.23 2.82
C THR A 404 80.25 14.13 3.88
N ARG A 405 79.71 14.15 5.12
CA ARG A 405 80.19 15.04 6.19
C ARG A 405 81.37 14.50 7.02
N ASN A 406 81.59 13.19 7.09
CA ASN A 406 82.64 12.62 7.93
C ASN A 406 83.95 12.42 7.16
N GLN A 407 84.75 13.49 7.08
CA GLN A 407 86.03 13.52 6.37
C GLN A 407 87.28 13.21 7.22
N SER A 408 87.16 12.77 8.47
CA SER A 408 88.36 12.57 9.29
C SER A 408 88.27 11.44 10.33
N LYS A 409 89.10 10.42 10.08
CA LYS A 409 89.69 9.40 10.98
C LYS A 409 88.79 8.24 11.44
N GLY A 410 89.14 7.03 10.96
CA GLY A 410 88.66 5.73 11.45
C GLY A 410 88.89 4.63 10.41
N GLU A 411 89.76 3.66 10.73
CA GLU A 411 90.38 2.67 9.84
C GLU A 411 89.42 1.63 9.22
N ASP A 412 89.73 1.27 7.97
CA ASP A 412 89.34 0.16 7.10
C ASP A 412 87.85 -0.23 6.93
N GLY A 413 87.01 -0.20 7.96
CA GLY A 413 85.59 -0.54 7.82
C GLY A 413 84.76 0.52 7.09
N GLN A 414 85.17 1.79 7.19
CA GLN A 414 84.56 2.89 6.43
C GLN A 414 84.95 2.86 4.94
N PHE A 415 86.04 2.20 4.57
CA PHE A 415 86.47 2.07 3.17
C PHE A 415 85.59 1.08 2.40
N PHE A 416 85.24 -0.06 3.00
CA PHE A 416 84.26 -1.00 2.43
C PHE A 416 82.88 -0.36 2.30
N ARG A 417 82.42 0.33 3.37
CA ARG A 417 81.17 1.11 3.35
C ARG A 417 81.16 2.16 2.24
N LYS A 418 82.29 2.83 1.99
CA LYS A 418 82.48 3.79 0.90
C LYS A 418 82.42 3.14 -0.49
N ILE A 419 83.10 2.01 -0.71
CA ILE A 419 83.05 1.29 -2.01
C ILE A 419 81.62 0.83 -2.32
N LEU A 420 80.93 0.28 -1.33
CA LEU A 420 79.58 -0.27 -1.48
C LEU A 420 78.55 0.84 -1.75
N LEU A 421 78.68 1.99 -1.05
CA LEU A 421 77.87 3.18 -1.30
C LEU A 421 78.21 3.86 -2.65
N GLN A 422 79.46 3.82 -3.10
CA GLN A 422 79.89 4.38 -4.37
C GLN A 422 79.39 3.55 -5.56
N GLN A 423 79.38 2.21 -5.45
CA GLN A 423 78.74 1.32 -6.43
C GLN A 423 77.21 1.51 -6.46
N LEU A 424 76.56 1.57 -5.29
CA LEU A 424 75.12 1.86 -5.22
C LEU A 424 74.77 3.24 -5.77
N GLY A 425 75.61 4.25 -5.52
CA GLY A 425 75.46 5.62 -6.04
C GLY A 425 75.60 5.69 -7.57
N MET A 426 76.58 5.01 -8.15
CA MET A 426 76.77 4.95 -9.61
C MET A 426 75.62 4.21 -10.29
N ILE A 427 75.18 3.06 -9.76
CA ILE A 427 74.09 2.28 -10.36
C ILE A 427 72.76 3.06 -10.31
N ARG A 428 72.50 3.83 -9.24
CA ARG A 428 71.29 4.67 -9.15
C ARG A 428 71.33 5.90 -10.06
N LEU A 429 72.51 6.49 -10.27
CA LEU A 429 72.69 7.59 -11.22
C LEU A 429 72.39 7.11 -12.66
N VAL A 430 72.89 5.92 -13.00
CA VAL A 430 72.68 5.27 -14.31
C VAL A 430 71.23 4.78 -14.50
N ALA A 431 70.54 4.35 -13.42
CA ALA A 431 69.14 3.94 -13.48
C ALA A 431 68.13 5.12 -13.52
N LYS A 432 68.51 6.32 -13.05
CA LYS A 432 67.66 7.52 -13.10
C LYS A 432 67.84 8.35 -14.38
N GLN A 433 68.96 8.22 -15.11
CA GLN A 433 69.20 8.89 -16.40
C GLN A 433 69.94 7.96 -17.38
N PRO A 434 69.24 7.34 -18.35
CA PRO A 434 69.90 6.52 -19.37
C PRO A 434 70.48 7.41 -20.48
N THR A 435 71.78 7.70 -20.43
CA THR A 435 72.54 8.26 -21.56
C THR A 435 73.38 7.17 -22.24
N SER A 436 73.57 7.28 -23.55
CA SER A 436 74.22 6.27 -24.41
C SER A 436 75.66 5.93 -23.99
N GLN A 437 76.40 6.86 -23.38
CA GLN A 437 77.73 6.60 -22.81
C GLN A 437 77.70 5.64 -21.60
N ASN A 438 76.63 5.66 -20.80
CA ASN A 438 76.53 4.84 -19.59
C ASN A 438 76.16 3.38 -19.91
N GLN A 439 75.49 3.12 -21.05
CA GLN A 439 75.20 1.76 -21.53
C GLN A 439 76.46 1.05 -22.05
N GLU A 440 77.38 1.79 -22.66
CA GLU A 440 78.64 1.24 -23.17
C GLU A 440 79.59 0.83 -22.02
N LEU A 441 79.58 1.60 -20.92
CA LEU A 441 80.33 1.30 -19.70
C LEU A 441 79.79 0.07 -18.98
N LEU A 442 78.46 -0.11 -18.95
CA LEU A 442 77.82 -1.34 -18.47
C LEU A 442 78.21 -2.56 -19.32
N ARG A 443 78.27 -2.42 -20.65
CA ARG A 443 78.71 -3.49 -21.56
C ARG A 443 80.17 -3.91 -21.38
N ARG A 444 81.05 -2.96 -21.06
CA ARG A 444 82.48 -3.26 -20.79
C ARG A 444 82.70 -3.95 -19.44
N ILE A 445 81.83 -3.69 -18.45
CA ILE A 445 81.87 -4.33 -17.13
C ILE A 445 81.15 -5.70 -17.16
N SER A 446 80.09 -5.85 -17.96
CA SER A 446 79.41 -7.15 -18.19
C SER A 446 80.13 -8.05 -19.21
N GLY A 447 81.37 -7.73 -19.56
CA GLY A 447 82.14 -8.32 -20.64
C GLY A 447 82.87 -9.61 -20.28
N ILE A 448 82.44 -10.36 -19.27
CA ILE A 448 82.75 -11.78 -19.07
C ILE A 448 81.49 -12.42 -18.48
N THR A 449 81.06 -13.54 -19.06
CA THR A 449 79.87 -14.36 -18.75
C THR A 449 78.50 -13.77 -19.11
N SER A 450 77.99 -14.28 -20.24
CA SER A 450 76.62 -14.20 -20.73
C SER A 450 75.67 -15.09 -19.92
N HIS A 451 74.81 -14.51 -19.10
CA HIS A 451 73.45 -14.99 -18.81
C HIS A 451 72.63 -13.85 -18.22
N GLU A 452 71.33 -13.82 -18.56
CA GLU A 452 70.36 -12.82 -18.16
C GLU A 452 70.40 -12.60 -16.64
N LEU A 453 70.84 -11.41 -16.20
CA LEU A 453 70.89 -11.06 -14.79
C LEU A 453 69.49 -10.71 -14.29
N PRO A 454 68.97 -11.40 -13.25
CA PRO A 454 67.85 -10.89 -12.49
C PRO A 454 68.28 -9.58 -11.84
N VAL A 455 67.39 -8.58 -11.80
CA VAL A 455 67.57 -7.31 -11.07
C VAL A 455 67.56 -7.53 -9.53
N GLU A 456 67.89 -8.74 -9.08
CA GLU A 456 67.95 -9.18 -7.69
C GLU A 456 69.42 -9.28 -7.23
N SER A 457 70.09 -8.14 -7.18
CA SER A 457 71.17 -7.79 -6.24
C SER A 457 71.96 -6.66 -6.88
N LEU A 458 71.81 -5.44 -6.36
CA LEU A 458 72.64 -4.29 -6.76
C LEU A 458 74.14 -4.47 -6.41
N LEU A 459 74.50 -5.61 -5.80
CA LEU A 459 75.82 -5.96 -5.29
C LEU A 459 76.29 -7.27 -5.91
N VAL A 460 77.48 -7.27 -6.52
CA VAL A 460 78.14 -8.49 -6.99
C VAL A 460 78.91 -9.09 -5.83
N TRP A 461 78.31 -10.05 -5.13
CA TRP A 461 78.87 -10.60 -3.90
C TRP A 461 80.16 -11.40 -4.09
N GLU A 462 80.34 -12.01 -5.27
CA GLU A 462 81.57 -12.74 -5.63
C GLU A 462 82.83 -11.86 -5.56
N ASP A 463 82.69 -10.57 -5.90
CA ASP A 463 83.77 -9.59 -5.81
C ASP A 463 83.93 -8.98 -4.41
N LEU A 464 82.86 -8.99 -3.60
CA LEU A 464 82.82 -8.36 -2.28
C LEU A 464 83.38 -9.26 -1.18
N TYR A 465 83.20 -10.58 -1.26
CA TYR A 465 83.70 -11.50 -0.25
C TYR A 465 85.23 -11.46 -0.06
N PRO A 466 86.06 -11.45 -1.12
CA PRO A 466 87.52 -11.32 -0.96
C PRO A 466 87.94 -9.98 -0.34
N ILE A 467 87.16 -8.91 -0.56
CA ILE A 467 87.41 -7.59 0.02
C ILE A 467 87.09 -7.61 1.52
N ILE A 468 85.97 -8.24 1.90
CA ILE A 468 85.60 -8.43 3.31
C ILE A 468 86.67 -9.26 4.02
N ASP A 469 87.12 -10.37 3.43
CA ASP A 469 88.15 -11.21 4.03
C ASP A 469 89.49 -10.49 4.17
N ARG A 470 89.86 -9.65 3.21
CA ARG A 470 91.07 -8.83 3.28
C ARG A 470 90.99 -7.75 4.37
N ILE A 471 89.83 -7.17 4.60
CA ILE A 471 89.64 -6.03 5.53
C ILE A 471 89.33 -6.53 6.95
N TYR A 472 88.59 -7.61 7.09
CA TYR A 472 88.07 -8.12 8.36
C TYR A 472 88.63 -9.52 8.66
N ASP A 473 89.96 -9.67 8.66
CA ASP A 473 90.67 -10.89 9.09
C ASP A 473 90.01 -12.22 8.67
N ASN A 474 89.77 -12.39 7.37
CA ASN A 474 89.15 -13.56 6.75
C ASN A 474 87.77 -13.92 7.33
N PHE A 475 86.98 -12.93 7.77
CA PHE A 475 85.69 -13.11 8.43
C PHE A 475 84.69 -13.94 7.60
N TYR A 476 84.55 -13.69 6.30
CA TYR A 476 83.66 -14.45 5.44
C TYR A 476 84.15 -15.89 5.29
N THR A 477 85.44 -16.11 5.04
CA THR A 477 86.02 -17.46 4.93
C THR A 477 85.89 -18.26 6.24
N LYS A 478 86.10 -17.63 7.40
CA LYS A 478 85.88 -18.26 8.73
C LYS A 478 84.40 -18.60 8.96
N MET A 479 83.50 -17.69 8.62
CA MET A 479 82.06 -17.92 8.72
C MET A 479 81.59 -19.05 7.79
N ASP A 480 82.04 -19.07 6.54
CA ASP A 480 81.60 -20.03 5.54
C ASP A 480 82.16 -21.43 5.81
N SER A 481 83.42 -21.54 6.26
CA SER A 481 84.01 -22.84 6.62
C SER A 481 83.36 -23.52 7.83
N ARG A 482 82.85 -22.75 8.80
CA ARG A 482 82.19 -23.31 10.01
C ARG A 482 80.67 -23.40 9.91
N PHE A 483 80.04 -22.45 9.23
CA PHE A 483 78.58 -22.28 9.23
C PHE A 483 78.00 -22.20 7.81
N GLY A 484 78.80 -22.47 6.77
CA GLY A 484 78.38 -22.42 5.37
C GLY A 484 77.25 -23.38 5.02
N ASP A 485 77.17 -24.52 5.71
CA ASP A 485 76.11 -25.53 5.54
C ASP A 485 74.80 -25.15 6.26
N VAL A 486 74.88 -24.24 7.23
CA VAL A 486 73.75 -23.87 8.11
C VAL A 486 73.10 -22.55 7.65
N LEU A 487 73.90 -21.62 7.17
CA LEU A 487 73.46 -20.30 6.71
C LEU A 487 73.20 -20.32 5.20
N ILE A 488 72.06 -19.74 4.78
CA ILE A 488 71.79 -19.54 3.35
C ILE A 488 72.54 -18.30 2.84
N ASP A 489 72.76 -18.16 1.54
CA ASP A 489 73.55 -17.05 0.96
C ASP A 489 73.06 -15.67 1.41
N LYS A 490 71.75 -15.44 1.45
CA LYS A 490 71.16 -14.16 1.92
C LYS A 490 71.41 -13.90 3.41
N GLU A 491 71.67 -14.93 4.22
CA GLU A 491 72.07 -14.81 5.62
C GLU A 491 73.59 -14.54 5.74
N LYS A 492 74.41 -15.20 4.91
CA LYS A 492 75.86 -14.93 4.80
C LYS A 492 76.14 -13.47 4.42
N GLN A 493 75.41 -12.96 3.42
CA GLN A 493 75.43 -11.56 3.00
C GLN A 493 75.03 -10.61 4.13
N LEU A 494 73.99 -10.97 4.89
CA LEU A 494 73.54 -10.18 6.04
C LEU A 494 74.62 -10.11 7.12
N CYS A 495 75.29 -11.22 7.44
CA CYS A 495 76.41 -11.24 8.39
C CYS A 495 77.57 -10.35 7.92
N CYS A 496 77.91 -10.38 6.62
CA CYS A 496 78.95 -9.53 6.05
C CYS A 496 78.62 -8.04 6.15
N LEU A 497 77.36 -7.65 5.90
CA LEU A 497 76.92 -6.26 6.06
C LEU A 497 76.93 -5.82 7.52
N LEU A 498 76.63 -6.73 8.44
CA LEU A 498 76.72 -6.44 9.88
C LEU A 498 78.17 -6.31 10.33
N CYS A 499 79.09 -7.13 9.81
CA CYS A 499 80.54 -7.01 10.04
C CYS A 499 81.07 -5.65 9.57
N ALA A 500 80.48 -5.11 8.50
CA ALA A 500 80.75 -3.78 7.99
C ALA A 500 79.99 -2.63 8.70
N ASP A 501 79.43 -2.88 9.89
CA ASP A 501 78.74 -1.89 10.72
C ASP A 501 77.52 -1.21 10.07
N PHE A 502 76.83 -1.91 9.16
CA PHE A 502 75.57 -1.41 8.60
C PHE A 502 74.40 -1.62 9.58
N SER A 503 73.61 -0.56 9.80
CA SER A 503 72.39 -0.65 10.61
C SER A 503 71.27 -1.41 9.89
N THR A 504 70.28 -1.91 10.63
CA THR A 504 69.13 -2.62 10.05
C THR A 504 68.37 -1.79 9.00
N LYS A 505 68.31 -0.47 9.18
CA LYS A 505 67.69 0.45 8.22
C LYS A 505 68.52 0.61 6.94
N GLU A 506 69.84 0.65 7.06
CA GLU A 506 70.73 0.75 5.90
C GLU A 506 70.78 -0.56 5.10
N ILE A 507 70.82 -1.70 5.77
CA ILE A 507 70.71 -3.02 5.14
C ILE A 507 69.40 -3.13 4.34
N SER A 508 68.29 -2.58 4.87
CA SER A 508 66.99 -2.53 4.18
C SER A 508 67.07 -1.78 2.85
N VAL A 509 67.78 -0.67 2.85
CA VAL A 509 67.98 0.16 1.65
C VAL A 509 68.90 -0.54 0.64
N VAL A 510 70.01 -1.10 1.11
CA VAL A 510 71.06 -1.72 0.27
C VAL A 510 70.56 -3.02 -0.39
N THR A 511 69.83 -3.85 0.37
CA THR A 511 69.34 -5.16 -0.10
C THR A 511 67.92 -5.10 -0.69
N GLN A 512 67.26 -3.94 -0.65
CA GLN A 512 65.84 -3.75 -1.02
C GLN A 512 64.86 -4.66 -0.27
N GLN A 513 65.22 -5.12 0.93
CA GLN A 513 64.34 -5.92 1.78
C GLN A 513 63.65 -5.05 2.84
N SER A 514 62.44 -5.41 3.27
CA SER A 514 61.74 -4.68 4.32
C SER A 514 62.48 -4.79 5.67
N ILE A 515 62.43 -3.74 6.49
CA ILE A 515 63.02 -3.74 7.85
C ILE A 515 62.56 -4.96 8.69
N PRO A 516 61.26 -5.33 8.72
CA PRO A 516 60.81 -6.54 9.42
C PRO A 516 61.48 -7.83 8.93
N THR A 517 61.68 -7.98 7.61
CA THR A 517 62.35 -9.13 7.02
C THR A 517 63.79 -9.27 7.53
N ILE A 518 64.50 -8.15 7.72
CA ILE A 518 65.88 -8.17 8.21
C ILE A 518 65.93 -8.54 9.70
N TYR A 519 65.01 -8.01 10.52
CA TYR A 519 64.91 -8.44 11.92
C TYR A 519 64.61 -9.93 12.05
N GLN A 520 63.73 -10.46 11.20
CA GLN A 520 63.42 -11.88 11.18
C GLN A 520 64.63 -12.71 10.75
N ARG A 521 65.38 -12.29 9.72
CA ARG A 521 66.64 -12.96 9.31
C ARG A 521 67.70 -12.93 10.41
N LYS A 522 67.91 -11.79 11.10
CA LYS A 522 68.83 -11.72 12.26
C LYS A 522 68.44 -12.72 13.35
N THR A 523 67.14 -12.83 13.62
CA THR A 523 66.60 -13.79 14.61
C THR A 523 66.83 -15.23 14.16
N ASN A 524 66.61 -15.54 12.89
CA ASN A 524 66.85 -16.86 12.32
C ASN A 524 68.34 -17.24 12.37
N ILE A 525 69.25 -16.31 12.05
CA ILE A 525 70.69 -16.53 12.15
C ILE A 525 71.08 -16.87 13.59
N ARG A 526 70.61 -16.10 14.58
CA ARG A 526 70.89 -16.39 16.00
C ARG A 526 70.39 -17.77 16.41
N LYS A 527 69.17 -18.15 16.02
CA LYS A 527 68.62 -19.49 16.29
C LYS A 527 69.45 -20.60 15.65
N LYS A 528 69.87 -20.41 14.40
CA LYS A 528 70.68 -21.36 13.64
C LYS A 528 72.09 -21.54 14.22
N LEU A 529 72.67 -20.47 14.75
CA LEU A 529 73.99 -20.47 15.38
C LEU A 529 73.95 -20.83 16.88
N GLY A 530 72.77 -21.11 17.45
CA GLY A 530 72.61 -21.46 18.87
C GLY A 530 72.86 -20.29 19.84
N MET A 531 72.78 -19.05 19.36
CA MET A 531 73.11 -17.83 20.10
C MET A 531 71.95 -17.35 20.98
N GLY A 532 72.26 -16.59 22.04
CA GLY A 532 71.26 -15.89 22.85
C GLY A 532 70.54 -14.77 22.06
N GLU A 533 69.28 -14.44 22.40
CA GLU A 533 68.46 -13.49 21.62
C GLU A 533 69.07 -12.08 21.45
N LYS A 534 69.99 -11.68 22.33
CA LYS A 534 70.65 -10.37 22.33
C LYS A 534 72.15 -10.42 22.01
N GLU A 535 72.67 -11.59 21.69
CA GLU A 535 74.10 -11.77 21.41
C GLU A 535 74.47 -11.19 20.03
N GLY A 536 75.66 -10.58 19.95
CA GLY A 536 76.18 -9.93 18.75
C GLY A 536 76.62 -10.97 17.71
N ILE A 537 75.94 -11.02 16.54
CA ILE A 537 76.22 -11.99 15.47
C ILE A 537 77.67 -11.91 14.98
N VAL A 538 78.20 -10.69 14.83
CA VAL A 538 79.57 -10.45 14.33
C VAL A 538 80.61 -10.86 15.37
N GLU A 539 80.39 -10.49 16.63
CA GLU A 539 81.30 -10.82 17.75
C GLU A 539 81.39 -12.32 17.97
N PHE A 540 80.24 -13.01 17.93
CA PHE A 540 80.19 -14.47 18.06
C PHE A 540 80.97 -15.17 16.93
N ILE A 541 80.75 -14.77 15.68
CA ILE A 541 81.46 -15.36 14.52
C ILE A 541 82.96 -15.02 14.54
N GLY A 542 83.35 -13.82 14.99
CA GLY A 542 84.75 -13.40 15.06
C GLY A 542 85.53 -13.97 16.25
N SER A 543 84.85 -14.42 17.30
CA SER A 543 85.46 -15.00 18.52
C SER A 543 85.86 -16.48 18.40
N ILE A 544 85.61 -17.07 17.22
CA ILE A 544 85.66 -18.51 16.92
C ILE A 544 86.66 -18.76 15.79
#